data_AF-A0A3D5UWR9-F1
#
_entry.id   AF-A0A3D5UWR9-F1
#
_cell.length_a   1.000
_cell.length_b   1.000
_cell.length_c   1.000
_cell.angle_alpha   90.00
_cell.angle_beta   90.00
_cell.angle_gamma   90.00
#
_symmetry.space_group_name_H-M   'P 1'
#
loop_
_entity.id
_entity.type
_entity.pdbx_description
1 polymer ?
#
loop_
_entity_poly.entity_id
_entity_poly.type
_entity_poly.pdbx_seq_one_letter_code
_entity_poly.pdbx_strand_id
1 'polypeptide(L)'
;PPCLRRVRALENAGFIKGYHADLDGRALGFEVTVFAMVGLHSQAEADLKAFEAEVATWPLVRECHMLNGEIDFILKCVAPDLSTFQSFLTEKLTPAPNVASVRTSLTIRCSKHEPGVPVEMLEEE
;
A
#
# COMPACT_ATOMS: atom_id res chain seq x y z
N PRO A 1 -35.53 -5.07 -2.39
CA PRO A 1 -35.65 -5.13 -0.90
C PRO A 1 -35.01 -3.91 -0.23
N PRO A 2 -35.48 -3.48 0.95
CA PRO A 2 -35.00 -2.26 1.63
C PRO A 2 -33.49 -2.30 1.97
N CYS A 3 -32.95 -3.47 2.32
CA CYS A 3 -31.52 -3.65 2.58
C CYS A 3 -30.64 -3.36 1.34
N LEU A 4 -30.96 -3.98 0.19
CA LEU A 4 -30.23 -3.75 -1.07
C LEU A 4 -30.20 -2.28 -1.49
N ARG A 5 -31.29 -1.55 -1.24
CA ARG A 5 -31.36 -0.11 -1.54
C ARG A 5 -30.38 0.70 -0.68
N ARG A 6 -30.20 0.33 0.59
CA ARG A 6 -29.24 0.97 1.50
C ARG A 6 -27.80 0.71 1.09
N VAL A 7 -27.47 -0.53 0.74
CA VAL A 7 -26.12 -0.88 0.23
C VAL A 7 -25.77 -0.05 -1.01
N ARG A 8 -26.68 0.02 -1.99
CA ARG A 8 -26.48 0.86 -3.18
C ARG A 8 -26.32 2.34 -2.88
N ALA A 9 -27.04 2.85 -1.88
CA ALA A 9 -26.88 4.23 -1.47
C ALA A 9 -25.47 4.48 -0.88
N LEU A 10 -24.93 3.53 -0.11
CA LEU A 10 -23.56 3.61 0.45
C LEU A 10 -22.49 3.48 -0.63
N GLU A 11 -22.70 2.61 -1.64
CA GLU A 11 -21.83 2.51 -2.83
C GLU A 11 -21.82 3.84 -3.60
N ASN A 12 -23.00 4.38 -3.94
CA ASN A 12 -23.13 5.62 -4.70
C ASN A 12 -22.58 6.85 -3.96
N ALA A 13 -22.68 6.85 -2.63
CA ALA A 13 -22.12 7.91 -1.79
C ALA A 13 -20.60 7.76 -1.56
N GLY A 14 -19.98 6.69 -2.03
CA GLY A 14 -18.54 6.45 -1.89
C GLY A 14 -18.08 5.92 -0.53
N PHE A 15 -19.01 5.59 0.37
CA PHE A 15 -18.66 4.96 1.65
C PHE A 15 -18.19 3.51 1.46
N ILE A 16 -18.82 2.78 0.53
CA ILE A 16 -18.34 1.47 0.10
C ILE A 16 -17.51 1.67 -1.17
N LYS A 17 -16.19 1.48 -1.07
CA LYS A 17 -15.26 1.63 -2.20
C LYS A 17 -15.14 0.37 -3.06
N GLY A 18 -15.54 -0.79 -2.54
CA GLY A 18 -15.49 -2.05 -3.27
C GLY A 18 -15.60 -3.28 -2.37
N TYR A 19 -15.55 -4.45 -3.00
CA TYR A 19 -15.65 -5.76 -2.37
C TYR A 19 -14.44 -6.59 -2.80
N HIS A 20 -13.74 -7.19 -1.84
CA HIS A 20 -12.61 -8.07 -2.10
C HIS A 20 -12.66 -9.29 -1.20
N ALA A 21 -12.15 -10.40 -1.69
CA ALA A 21 -11.89 -11.57 -0.87
C ALA A 21 -10.63 -11.31 -0.02
N ASP A 22 -10.66 -11.77 1.23
CA ASP A 22 -9.46 -11.89 2.06
C ASP A 22 -8.70 -13.15 1.63
N LEU A 23 -7.45 -12.98 1.23
CA LEU A 23 -6.64 -14.03 0.60
C LEU A 23 -5.48 -14.41 1.52
N ASP A 24 -5.28 -15.71 1.71
CA ASP A 24 -4.07 -16.21 2.36
C ASP A 24 -2.87 -16.07 1.41
N GLY A 25 -2.08 -15.02 1.63
CA GLY A 25 -0.88 -14.74 0.84
C GLY A 25 0.13 -15.90 0.84
N ARG A 26 0.33 -16.58 1.97
CA ARG A 26 1.29 -17.70 2.06
C ARG A 26 0.79 -18.92 1.30
N ALA A 27 -0.50 -19.23 1.38
CA ALA A 27 -1.08 -20.31 0.58
C ALA A 27 -0.96 -20.06 -0.93
N LEU A 28 -0.86 -18.78 -1.33
CA LEU A 28 -0.61 -18.35 -2.72
C LEU A 28 0.88 -18.20 -3.06
N GLY A 29 1.78 -18.50 -2.13
CA GLY A 29 3.24 -18.45 -2.33
C GLY A 29 3.88 -17.08 -2.09
N PHE A 30 3.18 -16.13 -1.47
CA PHE A 30 3.72 -14.83 -1.04
C PHE A 30 4.27 -14.91 0.38
N GLU A 31 5.55 -15.22 0.50
CA GLU A 31 6.18 -15.46 1.81
C GLU A 31 6.73 -14.19 2.46
N VAL A 32 6.91 -13.11 1.69
CA VAL A 32 7.68 -11.94 2.13
C VAL A 32 6.82 -10.67 2.08
N THR A 33 6.77 -9.96 3.21
CA THR A 33 6.25 -8.59 3.29
C THR A 33 7.34 -7.65 3.77
N VAL A 34 7.58 -6.58 3.01
CA VAL A 34 8.61 -5.57 3.26
C VAL A 34 8.00 -4.18 3.27
N PHE A 35 8.39 -3.36 4.24
CA PHE A 35 8.13 -1.93 4.20
C PHE A 35 9.34 -1.21 3.62
N ALA A 36 9.15 -0.49 2.52
CA ALA A 36 10.19 0.35 1.91
C ALA A 36 9.89 1.83 2.21
N MET A 37 10.80 2.46 2.94
CA MET A 37 10.82 3.89 3.21
C MET A 37 11.62 4.57 2.11
N VAL A 38 10.99 5.45 1.36
CA VAL A 38 11.56 6.11 0.18
C VAL A 38 11.70 7.60 0.47
N GLY A 39 12.92 8.10 0.30
CA GLY A 39 13.20 9.53 0.25
C GLY A 39 13.47 9.95 -1.20
N LEU A 40 12.94 11.10 -1.59
CA LEU A 40 13.06 11.69 -2.91
C LEU A 40 14.05 12.86 -2.91
N HIS A 41 14.60 13.19 -4.08
CA HIS A 41 15.48 14.36 -4.24
C HIS A 41 14.70 15.67 -4.23
N SER A 42 13.48 15.67 -4.77
CA SER A 42 12.57 16.81 -4.86
C SER A 42 11.20 16.41 -4.33
N GLN A 43 10.63 17.28 -3.49
CA GLN A 43 9.26 17.17 -2.95
C GLN A 43 8.29 18.14 -3.65
N ALA A 44 8.63 18.65 -4.84
CA ALA A 44 7.69 19.45 -5.61
C ALA A 44 6.44 18.62 -5.94
N GLU A 45 5.26 19.24 -5.94
CA GLU A 45 3.98 18.54 -6.12
C GLU A 45 3.94 17.67 -7.39
N ALA A 46 4.55 18.14 -8.47
CA ALA A 46 4.64 17.39 -9.72
C ALA A 46 5.47 16.11 -9.58
N ASP A 47 6.57 16.16 -8.83
CA ASP A 47 7.47 15.03 -8.63
C ASP A 47 6.85 14.00 -7.67
N LEU A 48 6.15 14.46 -6.63
CA LEU A 48 5.39 13.59 -5.73
C LEU A 48 4.32 12.81 -6.50
N LYS A 49 3.52 13.50 -7.31
CA LYS A 49 2.47 12.86 -8.15
C LYS A 49 3.07 11.91 -9.18
N ALA A 50 4.21 12.25 -9.77
CA ALA A 50 4.88 11.38 -10.72
C ALA A 50 5.33 10.07 -10.07
N PHE A 51 5.92 10.16 -8.87
CA PHE A 51 6.32 8.98 -8.11
C PHE A 51 5.10 8.12 -7.70
N GLU A 52 4.02 8.73 -7.20
CA GLU A 52 2.78 8.01 -6.88
C GLU A 52 2.20 7.27 -8.09
N ALA A 53 2.17 7.93 -9.25
CA ALA A 53 1.67 7.35 -10.49
C ALA A 53 2.54 6.17 -10.94
N GLU A 54 3.86 6.26 -10.80
CA GLU A 54 4.78 5.16 -11.12
C GLU A 54 4.60 3.98 -10.15
N VAL A 55 4.54 4.25 -8.84
CA VAL A 55 4.31 3.24 -7.79
C VAL A 55 3.01 2.47 -8.02
N ALA A 56 1.94 3.16 -8.46
CA ALA A 56 0.65 2.52 -8.76
C ALA A 56 0.74 1.45 -9.87
N THR A 57 1.78 1.48 -10.70
CA THR A 57 2.00 0.47 -11.75
C THR A 57 2.65 -0.80 -11.25
N TRP A 58 3.21 -0.81 -10.03
CA TRP A 58 4.03 -1.91 -9.53
C TRP A 58 3.21 -2.96 -8.78
N PRO A 59 3.06 -4.19 -9.31
CA PRO A 59 2.20 -5.22 -8.72
C PRO A 59 2.70 -5.78 -7.38
N LEU A 60 3.93 -5.50 -6.98
CA LEU A 60 4.44 -5.91 -5.67
C LEU A 60 4.06 -4.90 -4.58
N VAL A 61 3.79 -3.64 -4.93
CA VAL A 61 3.36 -2.61 -3.99
C VAL A 61 1.87 -2.75 -3.76
N ARG A 62 1.46 -2.97 -2.51
CA ARG A 62 0.05 -3.13 -2.11
C ARG A 62 -0.50 -1.89 -1.45
N GLU A 63 0.36 -1.08 -0.84
CA GLU A 63 0.01 0.21 -0.26
C GLU A 63 1.14 1.20 -0.47
N CYS A 64 0.80 2.47 -0.70
CA CYS A 64 1.72 3.59 -0.81
C CYS A 64 1.14 4.74 0.01
N HIS A 65 1.92 5.27 0.95
CA HIS A 65 1.49 6.35 1.83
C HIS A 65 2.53 7.46 1.81
N MET A 66 2.11 8.67 1.46
CA MET A 66 2.92 9.87 1.64
C MET A 66 2.98 10.24 3.12
N LEU A 67 4.16 10.60 3.62
CA LEU A 67 4.39 10.92 5.02
C LEU A 67 4.85 12.37 5.19
N ASN A 68 4.62 12.92 6.38
CA ASN A 68 5.28 14.15 6.82
C ASN A 68 6.59 13.77 7.53
N GLY A 69 7.73 14.35 7.14
CA GLY A 69 9.00 14.18 7.84
C GLY A 69 10.20 13.93 6.91
N GLU A 70 11.16 13.15 7.39
CA GLU A 70 12.41 12.82 6.67
C GLU A 70 12.23 11.79 5.54
N ILE A 71 11.15 11.02 5.59
CA ILE A 71 10.79 10.01 4.60
C ILE A 71 9.56 10.53 3.87
N ASP A 72 9.59 10.51 2.55
CA ASP A 72 8.49 11.02 1.73
C ASP A 72 7.38 10.00 1.58
N PHE A 73 7.75 8.72 1.37
CA PHE A 73 6.80 7.64 1.17
C PHE A 73 7.16 6.40 1.97
N ILE A 74 6.13 5.68 2.43
CA ILE A 74 6.25 4.29 2.87
C ILE A 74 5.43 3.40 1.96
N LEU A 75 6.09 2.37 1.42
CA LEU A 75 5.48 1.36 0.56
C LEU A 75 5.36 0.05 1.35
N LYS A 76 4.18 -0.57 1.32
CA LYS A 76 4.02 -1.97 1.74
C LYS A 76 4.13 -2.86 0.52
N CYS A 77 5.21 -3.63 0.45
CA CYS A 77 5.47 -4.56 -0.63
C CYS A 77 5.20 -5.99 -0.17
N VAL A 78 4.54 -6.79 -1.02
CA VAL A 78 4.29 -8.22 -0.81
C VAL A 78 4.85 -8.98 -2.00
N ALA A 79 5.73 -9.95 -1.74
CA ALA A 79 6.47 -10.68 -2.76
C ALA A 79 6.50 -12.19 -2.48
N PRO A 80 6.69 -13.03 -3.52
CA PRO A 80 6.87 -14.47 -3.37
C PRO A 80 8.02 -14.83 -2.44
N ASP A 81 9.17 -14.18 -2.67
CA ASP A 81 10.41 -14.43 -1.94
C ASP A 81 11.29 -13.18 -1.92
N LEU A 82 12.41 -13.26 -1.18
CA LEU A 82 13.36 -12.15 -1.05
C LEU A 82 14.10 -11.83 -2.35
N SER A 83 14.33 -12.83 -3.23
CA SER A 83 15.01 -12.62 -4.52
C SER A 83 14.14 -11.77 -5.45
N THR A 84 12.84 -12.06 -5.51
CA THR A 84 11.86 -11.31 -6.29
C THR A 84 11.77 -9.87 -5.79
N PHE A 85 11.73 -9.68 -4.46
CA PHE A 85 11.75 -8.34 -3.88
C PHE A 85 13.08 -7.61 -4.15
N GLN A 86 14.21 -8.30 -4.09
CA GLN A 86 15.53 -7.72 -4.36
C GLN A 86 15.62 -7.23 -5.81
N SER A 87 15.19 -8.03 -6.80
CA SER A 87 15.12 -7.60 -8.20
C SER A 87 14.24 -6.36 -8.36
N PHE A 88 13.05 -6.35 -7.75
CA PHE A 88 12.20 -5.16 -7.75
C PHE A 88 12.89 -3.93 -7.15
N LEU A 89 13.55 -4.10 -6.01
CA LEU A 89 14.27 -3.03 -5.33
C LEU A 89 15.36 -2.44 -6.24
N THR A 90 16.22 -3.29 -6.83
CA THR A 90 17.39 -2.83 -7.59
C THR A 90 17.08 -2.42 -9.02
N GLU A 91 16.07 -3.02 -9.65
CA GLU A 91 15.76 -2.80 -11.07
C GLU A 91 14.61 -1.82 -11.30
N LYS A 92 13.77 -1.57 -10.28
CA LYS A 92 12.60 -0.69 -10.38
C LYS A 92 12.63 0.43 -9.35
N LEU A 93 12.60 0.11 -8.06
CA LEU A 93 12.38 1.11 -7.02
C LEU A 93 13.57 2.08 -6.84
N THR A 94 14.78 1.56 -6.61
CA THR A 94 15.98 2.39 -6.44
C THR A 94 16.33 3.23 -7.67
N PRO A 95 16.23 2.74 -8.92
CA PRO A 95 16.51 3.54 -10.11
C PRO A 95 15.33 4.41 -10.57
N ALA A 96 14.18 4.37 -9.89
CA ALA A 96 13.04 5.19 -10.27
C ALA A 96 13.41 6.68 -10.24
N PRO A 97 12.91 7.49 -11.20
CA PRO A 97 13.13 8.92 -11.21
C PRO A 97 12.86 9.57 -9.85
N ASN A 98 13.72 10.51 -9.49
CA ASN A 98 13.62 11.30 -8.26
C ASN A 98 13.82 10.50 -6.95
N VAL A 99 14.04 9.18 -6.97
CA VAL A 99 14.37 8.42 -5.75
C VAL A 99 15.80 8.71 -5.30
N ALA A 100 15.95 9.25 -4.08
CA ALA A 100 17.23 9.58 -3.47
C ALA A 100 17.75 8.48 -2.55
N SER A 101 16.85 7.85 -1.80
CA SER A 101 17.21 6.80 -0.86
C SER A 101 16.07 5.83 -0.65
N VAL A 102 16.42 4.58 -0.37
CA VAL A 102 15.46 3.54 -0.01
C VAL A 102 15.99 2.78 1.19
N ARG A 103 15.20 2.71 2.26
CA ARG A 103 15.47 1.88 3.43
C ARG A 103 14.36 0.85 3.58
N THR A 104 14.72 -0.41 3.74
CA THR A 104 13.74 -1.50 3.81
C THR A 104 13.71 -2.13 5.20
N SER A 105 12.51 -2.55 5.61
CA SER A 105 12.24 -3.28 6.85
C SER A 105 11.44 -4.54 6.52
N LEU A 106 12.08 -5.70 6.63
CA LEU A 106 11.44 -6.99 6.44
C LEU A 106 10.58 -7.34 7.66
N THR A 107 9.35 -7.75 7.43
CA THR A 107 8.46 -8.21 8.51
C THR A 107 8.80 -9.63 8.95
N ILE A 108 8.78 -9.87 10.26
CA ILE A 108 8.97 -11.23 10.83
C ILE A 108 7.62 -11.95 10.95
N ARG A 109 6.60 -11.23 11.44
CA ARG A 109 5.24 -11.75 11.63
C ARG A 109 4.22 -10.61 11.63
N CYS A 110 3.09 -10.81 10.98
CA CYS A 110 1.92 -9.96 11.14
C CYS A 110 1.04 -10.55 12.27
N SER A 111 0.92 -9.85 13.40
CA SER A 111 0.10 -10.30 14.53
C SER A 111 -1.36 -9.86 14.44
N LYS A 112 -1.64 -8.81 13.67
CA LYS A 112 -2.96 -8.24 13.50
C LYS A 112 -3.10 -7.65 12.09
N HIS A 113 -4.13 -8.06 11.36
CA HIS A 113 -4.53 -7.49 10.08
C HIS A 113 -6.06 -7.48 10.02
N GLU A 114 -6.65 -6.29 10.00
CA GLU A 114 -8.11 -6.11 9.91
C GLU A 114 -8.39 -5.11 8.78
N PRO A 115 -9.31 -5.42 7.85
CA PRO A 115 -9.66 -4.51 6.77
C PRO A 115 -10.58 -3.39 7.27
N GLY A 116 -10.57 -2.25 6.59
CA GLY A 116 -11.50 -1.16 6.81
C GLY A 116 -11.09 -0.20 7.93
N VAL A 117 -12.09 0.44 8.53
CA VAL A 117 -11.96 1.44 9.61
C VAL A 117 -12.77 0.99 10.82
N PRO A 118 -12.43 1.43 12.06
CA PRO A 118 -13.14 1.00 13.26
C PRO A 118 -14.52 1.67 13.36
N VAL A 119 -15.51 1.12 12.65
CA VAL A 119 -16.88 1.69 12.53
C VAL A 119 -17.63 1.78 13.85
N GLU A 120 -17.31 0.92 14.82
CA GLU A 120 -17.93 0.92 16.16
C GLU A 120 -17.69 2.23 16.92
N MET A 121 -16.57 2.92 16.62
CA MET A 121 -16.24 4.22 17.23
C MET A 121 -17.13 5.37 16.75
N LEU A 122 -17.99 5.14 15.75
CA LEU A 122 -18.91 6.15 15.22
C LEU A 122 -20.26 6.19 15.96
N GLU A 123 -20.54 5.20 16.82
CA GLU A 123 -21.82 5.07 17.53
C GLU A 123 -21.84 5.80 18.88
N GLU A 124 -20.69 6.35 19.33
CA GLU A 124 -20.54 7.02 20.63
C GLU A 124 -20.81 8.54 20.62
N GLU A 125 -21.37 9.11 19.53
CA GLU A 125 -21.79 10.53 19.43
C GLU A 125 -23.29 10.76 19.61
#